data_AF-A0A9W7F2T6-F1
#
_entry.id   AF-A0A9W7F2T6-F1
#
_cell.length_a   1.000
_cell.length_b   1.000
_cell.length_c   1.000
_cell.angle_alpha   90.00
_cell.angle_beta   90.00
_cell.angle_gamma   90.00
#
_symmetry.space_group_name_H-M   'P 1'
#
loop_
_entity.id
_entity.type
_entity.pdbx_description
1 polymer ?
#
loop_
_entity_poly.entity_id
_entity_poly.type
_entity_poly.pdbx_seq_one_letter_code
_entity_poly.pdbx_strand_id
1 'polypeptide(L)'
;MVATRSTASTPRGRSKSPSRSTTRQSIRNARKTPKSSNDKKQVPKSPSKDKGKRSLAARPASPVVLCTFAFLALITFATFPTEHSQIMSDVFFFGWMTCLSTGLGVVPIMLLPNMSSYYLGLSNAVAAGMMTSASWSLCSEGWMSEPFENKLGPEARTLLGVLIGFVFIIVTGKFLDKYEHLKVPSKSNLQSKKLFLIVFVMTLHSFAEGVGIGVSFGGPHGPTLGKYISVSLAVHNVPEGLAVAIVMLGQDFTLLEIALWCIMTSLPQPLMAVPSYLFIETFLPILPIGLGFAGGAMAYVAVFELALEAYEEVQSWLAVLSVGAMSGLCMRAVQEFLHD
;
A
#
# COMPACT_ATOMS: atom_id res chain seq x y z
N MET A 1 62.17 31.96 15.05
CA MET A 1 62.80 31.58 13.77
C MET A 1 61.70 31.65 12.71
N VAL A 2 61.52 32.77 11.99
CA VAL A 2 62.27 33.25 10.78
C VAL A 2 62.12 32.23 9.63
N ALA A 3 61.63 32.49 8.42
CA ALA A 3 61.38 33.67 7.55
C ALA A 3 60.24 33.32 6.54
N THR A 4 59.26 34.16 6.17
CA THR A 4 59.22 35.30 5.21
C THR A 4 59.78 35.10 3.78
N ARG A 5 58.90 35.29 2.77
CA ARG A 5 59.02 36.04 1.47
C ARG A 5 58.23 35.34 0.34
N SER A 6 57.75 35.97 -0.74
CA SER A 6 57.38 37.34 -1.12
C SER A 6 56.97 37.29 -2.62
N THR A 7 55.80 37.85 -2.96
CA THR A 7 55.44 38.70 -4.13
C THR A 7 55.95 38.49 -5.58
N ALA A 8 55.04 38.89 -6.50
CA ALA A 8 55.24 39.53 -7.83
C ALA A 8 55.32 38.57 -9.05
N SER A 9 54.83 38.87 -10.27
CA SER A 9 54.11 39.99 -10.91
C SER A 9 53.82 39.57 -12.37
N THR A 10 52.76 40.10 -12.99
CA THR A 10 52.46 39.99 -14.44
C THR A 10 53.48 40.75 -15.32
N PRO A 11 53.53 40.49 -16.65
CA PRO A 11 52.90 41.44 -17.59
C PRO A 11 52.30 40.85 -18.89
N ARG A 12 51.55 41.73 -19.57
CA ARG A 12 50.73 41.59 -20.80
C ARG A 12 51.50 41.29 -22.09
N GLY A 13 50.81 40.68 -23.06
CA GLY A 13 51.08 40.75 -24.51
C GLY A 13 49.78 40.88 -25.31
N ARG A 14 49.72 41.81 -26.26
CA ARG A 14 48.55 42.29 -27.03
C ARG A 14 48.65 41.88 -28.52
N SER A 15 47.54 42.04 -29.25
CA SER A 15 47.41 42.20 -30.73
C SER A 15 47.23 40.90 -31.55
N LYS A 16 46.37 40.73 -32.56
CA LYS A 16 45.68 41.62 -33.53
C LYS A 16 44.47 40.88 -34.19
N SER A 17 43.42 41.60 -34.55
CA SER A 17 42.56 41.33 -35.74
C SER A 17 43.13 42.11 -36.95
N PRO A 18 42.89 41.77 -38.24
CA PRO A 18 41.61 41.93 -38.99
C PRO A 18 41.35 40.75 -40.00
N SER A 19 40.27 40.58 -40.79
CA SER A 19 39.62 41.50 -41.73
C SER A 19 38.22 41.04 -42.18
N ARG A 20 37.40 42.01 -42.60
CA ARG A 20 36.15 41.88 -43.37
C ARG A 20 36.46 41.94 -44.86
N SER A 21 35.86 41.09 -45.69
CA SER A 21 35.31 41.44 -47.02
C SER A 21 34.84 40.19 -47.77
N THR A 22 33.72 40.30 -48.50
CA THR A 22 32.98 39.27 -49.28
C THR A 22 32.05 38.45 -48.39
N THR A 23 30.72 38.49 -48.48
CA THR A 23 29.89 38.56 -49.69
C THR A 23 28.54 39.21 -49.36
N ARG A 24 28.41 40.51 -49.69
CA ARG A 24 27.12 41.18 -49.98
C ARG A 24 26.75 40.83 -51.42
N GLN A 25 26.12 39.68 -51.63
CA GLN A 25 25.49 39.25 -52.88
C GLN A 25 24.66 38.02 -52.45
N SER A 26 23.40 38.13 -52.03
CA SER A 26 22.29 38.55 -52.87
C SER A 26 21.11 39.03 -52.01
N ILE A 27 21.01 40.35 -51.79
CA ILE A 27 19.71 41.00 -51.60
C ILE A 27 19.31 41.50 -52.99
N ARG A 28 18.62 40.66 -53.75
CA ARG A 28 17.74 41.03 -54.88
C ARG A 28 17.19 39.75 -55.50
N ASN A 29 15.86 39.65 -55.51
CA ASN A 29 14.99 38.68 -56.20
C ASN A 29 14.24 37.72 -55.28
N ALA A 30 13.16 38.22 -54.67
CA ALA A 30 11.86 37.54 -54.67
C ALA A 30 10.79 38.44 -54.03
N ARG A 31 10.60 39.66 -54.55
CA ARG A 31 9.29 40.34 -54.46
C ARG A 31 8.42 39.75 -55.57
N LYS A 32 7.60 38.76 -55.25
CA LYS A 32 6.41 38.41 -56.02
C LYS A 32 5.29 38.05 -55.05
N THR A 33 4.33 38.97 -54.95
CA THR A 33 3.01 38.74 -54.39
C THR A 33 2.27 37.69 -55.23
N PRO A 34 1.63 36.68 -54.62
CA PRO A 34 0.51 36.01 -55.23
C PRO A 34 -0.80 36.61 -54.72
N LYS A 35 -1.70 36.81 -55.68
CA LYS A 35 -3.07 37.28 -55.54
C LYS A 35 -3.89 36.37 -54.63
N SER A 36 -4.87 37.01 -53.98
CA SER A 36 -6.12 36.46 -53.44
C SER A 36 -6.54 35.13 -54.05
N SER A 37 -6.59 34.09 -53.21
CA SER A 37 -7.46 32.93 -53.39
C SER A 37 -8.17 32.66 -52.06
N ASN A 38 -9.48 32.81 -52.13
CA ASN A 38 -10.42 32.76 -51.03
C ASN A 38 -10.69 31.29 -50.68
N ASP A 39 -9.78 30.64 -49.95
CA ASP A 39 -10.02 29.30 -49.39
C ASP A 39 -10.19 29.39 -47.88
N LYS A 40 -11.45 29.22 -47.45
CA LYS A 40 -11.86 29.03 -46.06
C LYS A 40 -11.12 27.81 -45.50
N LYS A 41 -9.93 28.01 -44.91
CA LYS A 41 -9.31 27.01 -44.03
C LYS A 41 -10.22 26.83 -42.82
N GLN A 42 -10.94 25.72 -42.82
CA GLN A 42 -11.63 25.21 -41.64
C GLN A 42 -10.62 25.08 -40.50
N VAL A 43 -10.79 25.92 -39.49
CA VAL A 43 -10.15 25.74 -38.18
C VAL A 43 -10.57 24.34 -37.68
N PRO A 44 -9.64 23.44 -37.30
CA PRO A 44 -10.02 22.18 -36.71
C PRO A 44 -10.81 22.49 -35.44
N LYS A 45 -12.09 22.12 -35.42
CA LYS A 45 -12.94 22.23 -34.23
C LYS A 45 -12.21 21.52 -33.09
N SER A 46 -12.00 22.25 -32.00
CA SER A 46 -11.56 21.67 -30.72
C SER A 46 -12.37 20.42 -30.42
N PRO A 47 -11.77 19.32 -29.92
CA PRO A 47 -12.55 18.17 -29.50
C PRO A 47 -13.60 18.65 -28.50
N SER A 48 -14.87 18.32 -28.77
CA SER A 48 -15.99 18.66 -27.90
C SER A 48 -15.65 18.23 -26.47
N LYS A 49 -15.78 19.17 -25.53
CA LYS A 49 -15.79 18.91 -24.08
C LYS A 49 -17.08 18.18 -23.70
N ASP A 50 -17.29 17.00 -24.26
CA ASP A 50 -18.38 16.11 -23.89
C ASP A 50 -17.79 14.76 -23.47
N LYS A 51 -16.85 14.81 -22.52
CA LYS A 51 -16.48 13.63 -21.74
C LYS A 51 -17.57 13.42 -20.69
N GLY A 52 -18.59 12.70 -21.12
CA GLY A 52 -19.38 11.78 -20.31
C GLY A 52 -19.83 12.30 -18.95
N LYS A 53 -20.94 13.02 -18.91
CA LYS A 53 -21.90 12.81 -17.82
C LYS A 53 -22.39 11.36 -17.93
N ARG A 54 -21.65 10.41 -17.33
CA ARG A 54 -22.12 9.03 -17.14
C ARG A 54 -23.40 9.14 -16.31
N SER A 55 -24.54 8.94 -16.97
CA SER A 55 -25.83 8.81 -16.31
C SER A 55 -25.71 7.69 -15.27
N LEU A 56 -25.91 8.03 -14.00
CA LEU A 56 -25.95 7.12 -12.85
C LEU A 56 -27.23 6.27 -12.86
N ALA A 57 -27.68 5.81 -14.03
CA ALA A 57 -28.77 4.84 -14.11
C ALA A 57 -28.29 3.53 -13.49
N ALA A 58 -28.99 3.07 -12.45
CA ALA A 58 -28.71 1.81 -11.77
C ALA A 58 -28.76 0.65 -12.78
N ARG A 59 -27.59 0.19 -13.22
CA ARG A 59 -27.49 -1.06 -13.98
C ARG A 59 -27.81 -2.20 -13.01
N PRO A 60 -28.55 -3.25 -13.42
CA PRO A 60 -28.72 -4.43 -12.59
C PRO A 60 -27.33 -4.97 -12.20
N ALA A 61 -27.22 -5.50 -10.98
CA ALA A 61 -25.96 -6.06 -10.50
C ALA A 61 -25.41 -7.05 -11.52
N SER A 62 -24.14 -6.88 -11.90
CA SER A 62 -23.51 -7.80 -12.85
C SER A 62 -23.53 -9.22 -12.24
N PRO A 63 -23.58 -10.29 -13.06
CA PRO A 63 -23.48 -11.66 -12.55
C PRO A 63 -22.27 -11.86 -11.63
N VAL A 64 -21.18 -11.13 -11.89
CA VAL A 64 -19.97 -11.10 -11.06
C VAL A 64 -20.29 -10.61 -9.64
N VAL A 65 -20.98 -9.47 -9.50
CA VAL A 65 -21.38 -8.93 -8.18
C VAL A 65 -22.22 -9.92 -7.39
N LEU A 66 -23.20 -10.58 -8.04
CA LEU A 66 -24.05 -11.58 -7.38
C LEU A 66 -23.24 -12.81 -6.94
N CYS A 67 -22.35 -13.32 -7.80
CA CYS A 67 -21.45 -14.41 -7.46
C CYS A 67 -20.52 -14.04 -6.31
N THR A 68 -20.00 -12.81 -6.27
CA THR A 68 -19.16 -12.33 -5.17
C THR A 68 -19.94 -12.29 -3.86
N PHE A 69 -21.15 -11.74 -3.83
CA PHE A 69 -21.96 -11.75 -2.61
C PHE A 69 -22.29 -13.16 -2.14
N ALA A 70 -22.63 -14.07 -3.06
CA ALA A 70 -22.88 -15.47 -2.71
C ALA A 70 -21.61 -16.15 -2.15
N PHE A 71 -20.45 -15.85 -2.72
CA PHE A 71 -19.17 -16.36 -2.23
C PHE A 71 -18.83 -15.80 -0.85
N LEU A 72 -18.98 -14.49 -0.63
CA LEU A 72 -18.79 -13.86 0.67
C LEU A 72 -19.72 -14.49 1.72
N ALA A 73 -21.01 -14.64 1.42
CA ALA A 73 -21.97 -15.28 2.30
C ALA A 73 -21.61 -16.74 2.62
N LEU A 74 -21.12 -17.50 1.63
CA LEU A 74 -20.64 -18.86 1.82
C LEU A 74 -19.43 -18.90 2.76
N ILE A 75 -18.46 -18.00 2.57
CA ILE A 75 -17.29 -17.91 3.46
C ILE A 75 -17.71 -17.48 4.85
N THR A 76 -18.61 -16.51 4.99
CA THR A 76 -19.16 -16.08 6.30
C THR A 76 -19.81 -17.26 7.01
N PHE A 77 -20.62 -18.04 6.31
CA PHE A 77 -21.24 -19.24 6.88
C PHE A 77 -20.22 -20.31 7.25
N ALA A 78 -19.25 -20.60 6.37
CA ALA A 78 -18.23 -21.62 6.59
C ALA A 78 -17.24 -21.28 7.71
N THR A 79 -17.01 -19.99 7.95
CA THR A 79 -16.13 -19.48 9.03
C THR A 79 -16.88 -19.13 10.31
N PHE A 80 -18.21 -19.22 10.31
CA PHE A 80 -19.02 -18.84 11.47
C PHE A 80 -18.66 -19.72 12.67
N PRO A 81 -18.34 -19.13 13.83
CA PRO A 81 -17.96 -19.90 15.00
C PRO A 81 -19.10 -20.81 15.47
N THR A 82 -18.85 -22.12 15.50
CA THR A 82 -19.83 -23.12 15.95
C THR A 82 -19.91 -23.25 17.48
N GLU A 83 -18.85 -22.87 18.19
CA GLU A 83 -18.86 -22.80 19.65
C GLU A 83 -19.12 -21.36 20.14
N HIS A 84 -19.89 -21.19 21.22
CA HIS A 84 -20.34 -19.88 21.68
C HIS A 84 -19.40 -19.21 22.68
N SER A 85 -18.08 -19.21 22.43
CA SER A 85 -17.17 -18.36 23.21
C SER A 85 -17.27 -16.91 22.74
N GLN A 86 -17.36 -15.97 23.68
CA GLN A 86 -17.40 -14.53 23.38
C GLN A 86 -16.14 -14.09 22.62
N ILE A 87 -14.96 -14.59 23.01
CA ILE A 87 -13.69 -14.25 22.35
C ILE A 87 -13.69 -14.74 20.91
N MET A 88 -14.14 -15.97 20.64
CA MET A 88 -14.15 -16.50 19.29
C MET A 88 -15.15 -15.74 18.39
N SER A 89 -16.27 -15.30 18.95
CA SER A 89 -17.19 -14.40 18.26
C SER A 89 -16.52 -13.06 17.94
N ASP A 90 -15.81 -12.47 18.91
CA ASP A 90 -15.07 -11.22 18.70
C ASP A 90 -14.02 -11.39 17.58
N VAL A 91 -13.20 -12.44 17.63
CA VAL A 91 -12.19 -12.75 16.59
C VAL A 91 -12.82 -12.81 15.20
N PHE A 92 -13.96 -13.51 15.08
CA PHE A 92 -14.70 -13.60 13.82
C PHE A 92 -15.20 -12.23 13.35
N PHE A 93 -15.85 -11.47 14.24
CA PHE A 93 -16.40 -10.15 13.91
C PHE A 93 -15.30 -9.15 13.51
N PHE A 94 -14.18 -9.14 14.23
CA PHE A 94 -13.05 -8.27 13.93
C PHE A 94 -12.32 -8.69 12.65
N GLY A 95 -12.20 -9.99 12.36
CA GLY A 95 -11.71 -10.48 11.07
C GLY A 95 -12.57 -10.02 9.90
N TRP A 96 -13.91 -10.04 10.05
CA TRP A 96 -14.80 -9.51 9.02
C TRP A 96 -14.79 -7.98 8.94
N MET A 97 -14.74 -7.29 10.08
CA MET A 97 -14.68 -5.83 10.14
C MET A 97 -13.46 -5.30 9.39
N THR A 98 -12.27 -5.85 9.66
CA THR A 98 -11.02 -5.49 8.97
C THR A 98 -11.12 -5.74 7.46
N CYS A 99 -11.65 -6.90 7.05
CA CYS A 99 -11.83 -7.24 5.65
C CYS A 99 -12.76 -6.24 4.93
N LEU A 100 -13.91 -5.94 5.53
CA LEU A 100 -14.88 -4.99 4.99
C LEU A 100 -14.34 -3.56 4.92
N SER A 101 -13.51 -3.15 5.89
CA SER A 101 -12.86 -1.83 5.86
C SER A 101 -12.01 -1.61 4.62
N THR A 102 -11.40 -2.66 4.06
CA THR A 102 -10.65 -2.57 2.78
C THR A 102 -11.56 -2.10 1.63
N GLY A 103 -12.82 -2.54 1.62
CA GLY A 103 -13.82 -2.06 0.66
C GLY A 103 -14.10 -0.55 0.77
N LEU A 104 -13.96 0.03 1.96
CA LEU A 104 -14.15 1.47 2.18
C LEU A 104 -13.06 2.32 1.53
N GLY A 105 -11.94 1.71 1.09
CA GLY A 105 -10.89 2.37 0.35
C GLY A 105 -11.34 3.01 -0.98
N VAL A 106 -12.52 2.67 -1.49
CA VAL A 106 -13.11 3.37 -2.66
C VAL A 106 -13.69 4.74 -2.34
N VAL A 107 -14.01 5.02 -1.06
CA VAL A 107 -14.68 6.25 -0.64
C VAL A 107 -13.86 7.51 -0.98
N PRO A 108 -12.54 7.57 -0.71
CA PRO A 108 -11.71 8.70 -1.11
C PRO A 108 -11.76 9.01 -2.61
N ILE A 109 -11.87 7.99 -3.47
CA ILE A 109 -11.98 8.16 -4.93
C ILE A 109 -13.30 8.84 -5.31
N MET A 110 -14.40 8.51 -4.61
CA MET A 110 -15.70 9.13 -4.84
C MET A 110 -15.68 10.63 -4.51
N LEU A 111 -14.92 11.00 -3.48
CA LEU A 111 -14.79 12.38 -3.02
C LEU A 111 -13.75 13.17 -3.84
N LEU A 112 -12.71 12.48 -4.33
CA LEU A 112 -11.56 13.07 -5.04
C LEU A 112 -11.35 12.38 -6.39
N PRO A 113 -12.17 12.70 -7.42
CA PRO A 113 -12.19 11.98 -8.70
C PRO A 113 -10.94 12.13 -9.60
N ASN A 114 -9.83 12.69 -9.09
CA ASN A 114 -8.56 12.83 -9.81
C ASN A 114 -7.36 12.53 -8.89
N MET A 115 -7.38 11.38 -8.21
CA MET A 115 -6.23 10.90 -7.42
C MET A 115 -5.06 10.60 -8.35
N SER A 116 -3.97 11.37 -8.22
CA SER A 116 -2.69 11.07 -8.88
C SER A 116 -1.89 10.02 -8.12
N SER A 117 -0.89 9.43 -8.79
CA SER A 117 0.19 8.64 -8.20
C SER A 117 0.72 9.18 -6.87
N TYR A 118 0.88 10.50 -6.76
CA TYR A 118 1.32 11.13 -5.51
C TYR A 118 0.43 10.80 -4.30
N TYR A 119 -0.90 10.78 -4.47
CA TYR A 119 -1.83 10.45 -3.38
C TYR A 119 -1.84 8.96 -3.05
N LEU A 120 -1.59 8.08 -4.04
CA LEU A 120 -1.34 6.66 -3.79
C LEU A 120 -0.13 6.49 -2.87
N GLY A 121 0.98 7.18 -3.19
CA GLY A 121 2.17 7.12 -2.35
C GLY A 121 1.97 7.71 -0.95
N LEU A 122 1.20 8.80 -0.80
CA LEU A 122 0.82 9.29 0.53
C LEU A 122 -0.04 8.29 1.30
N SER A 123 -0.98 7.59 0.62
CA SER A 123 -1.79 6.53 1.23
C SER A 123 -0.91 5.40 1.75
N ASN A 124 0.07 4.96 0.96
CA ASN A 124 1.04 3.93 1.36
C ASN A 124 1.93 4.40 2.52
N ALA A 125 2.33 5.67 2.55
CA ALA A 125 3.08 6.22 3.69
C ALA A 125 2.24 6.21 4.98
N VAL A 126 0.96 6.58 4.90
CA VAL A 126 0.01 6.49 6.01
C VAL A 126 -0.15 5.02 6.47
N ALA A 127 -0.34 4.10 5.53
CA ALA A 127 -0.47 2.67 5.78
C ALA A 127 0.79 2.11 6.51
N ALA A 128 1.99 2.44 6.01
CA ALA A 128 3.27 2.04 6.60
C ALA A 128 3.43 2.52 8.05
N GLY A 129 3.07 3.77 8.33
CA GLY A 129 3.12 4.34 9.68
C GLY A 129 2.21 3.61 10.66
N MET A 130 0.94 3.41 10.29
CA MET A 130 -0.05 2.71 11.10
C MET A 130 0.34 1.24 11.35
N MET A 131 0.83 0.55 10.31
CA MET A 131 1.28 -0.84 10.40
C MET A 131 2.52 -0.99 11.29
N THR A 132 3.44 -0.01 11.27
CA THR A 132 4.59 0.02 12.18
C THR A 132 4.13 0.13 13.65
N SER A 133 3.12 0.95 13.95
CA SER A 133 2.56 1.06 15.30
C SER A 133 1.88 -0.23 15.78
N ALA A 134 1.14 -0.91 14.90
CA ALA A 134 0.54 -2.21 15.19
C ALA A 134 1.62 -3.28 15.45
N SER A 135 2.68 -3.30 14.63
CA SER A 135 3.82 -4.19 14.77
C SER A 135 4.52 -4.02 16.11
N TRP A 136 4.74 -2.75 16.53
CA TRP A 136 5.28 -2.45 17.85
C TRP A 136 4.41 -3.02 18.97
N SER A 137 3.09 -2.84 18.89
CA SER A 137 2.16 -3.29 19.91
C SER A 137 2.13 -4.83 20.07
N LEU A 138 2.23 -5.58 18.97
CA LEU A 138 2.35 -7.04 19.03
C LEU A 138 3.68 -7.48 19.64
N CYS A 139 4.79 -6.86 19.22
CA CYS A 139 6.11 -7.15 19.75
C CYS A 139 6.23 -6.79 21.22
N SER A 140 5.67 -5.66 21.67
CA SER A 140 5.69 -5.26 23.07
C SER A 140 4.90 -6.22 23.95
N GLU A 141 3.75 -6.70 23.48
CA GLU A 141 2.99 -7.72 24.21
C GLU A 141 3.80 -9.02 24.34
N GLY A 142 4.37 -9.51 23.23
CA GLY A 142 5.18 -10.72 23.26
C GLY A 142 6.37 -10.57 24.23
N TRP A 143 7.00 -9.40 24.23
CA TRP A 143 8.12 -9.08 25.11
C TRP A 143 7.75 -9.09 26.60
N MET A 144 6.58 -8.55 26.94
CA MET A 144 6.10 -8.43 28.34
C MET A 144 5.32 -9.66 28.82
N SER A 145 5.10 -10.65 27.96
CA SER A 145 4.35 -11.85 28.29
C SER A 145 4.98 -12.66 29.45
N GLU A 146 4.13 -13.33 30.22
CA GLU A 146 4.58 -14.09 31.39
C GLU A 146 5.62 -15.17 31.03
N PRO A 147 6.72 -15.29 31.79
CA PRO A 147 7.67 -16.37 31.61
C PRO A 147 6.99 -17.72 31.83
N PHE A 148 7.08 -18.60 30.84
CA PHE A 148 6.80 -20.02 31.05
C PHE A 148 8.04 -20.68 31.63
N GLU A 149 7.91 -21.87 32.24
CA GLU A 149 9.02 -22.69 32.80
C GLU A 149 10.15 -23.06 31.81
N ASN A 150 10.11 -22.51 30.59
CA ASN A 150 11.12 -22.66 29.55
C ASN A 150 12.40 -21.90 29.88
N LYS A 151 13.54 -22.44 29.43
CA LYS A 151 14.87 -21.82 29.59
C LYS A 151 15.04 -20.50 28.82
N LEU A 152 14.17 -20.21 27.86
CA LEU A 152 14.21 -19.00 27.03
C LEU A 152 13.15 -18.01 27.52
N GLY A 153 13.60 -16.80 27.88
CA GLY A 153 12.72 -15.69 28.25
C GLY A 153 11.74 -15.31 27.14
N PRO A 154 10.60 -14.67 27.48
CA PRO A 154 9.63 -14.17 26.51
C PRO A 154 10.27 -13.26 25.46
N GLU A 155 11.25 -12.44 25.84
CA GLU A 155 11.97 -11.50 24.97
C GLU A 155 12.71 -12.23 23.84
N ALA A 156 13.46 -13.28 24.18
CA ALA A 156 14.19 -14.09 23.21
C ALA A 156 13.24 -14.84 22.27
N ARG A 157 12.10 -15.30 22.80
CA ARG A 157 11.04 -15.97 22.02
C ARG A 157 10.36 -15.00 21.05
N THR A 158 10.07 -13.77 21.48
CA THR A 158 9.52 -12.73 20.60
C THR A 158 10.50 -12.30 19.53
N LEU A 159 11.77 -12.08 19.87
CA LEU A 159 12.81 -11.79 18.87
C LEU A 159 12.95 -12.92 17.85
N LEU A 160 12.90 -14.18 18.30
CA LEU A 160 12.88 -15.33 17.40
C LEU A 160 11.67 -15.28 16.47
N GLY A 161 10.47 -15.00 17.00
CA GLY A 161 9.26 -14.78 16.22
C GLY A 161 9.44 -13.70 15.15
N VAL A 162 9.95 -12.53 15.54
CA VAL A 162 10.21 -11.40 14.61
C VAL A 162 11.10 -11.82 13.46
N LEU A 163 12.20 -12.53 13.74
CA LEU A 163 13.09 -13.03 12.71
C LEU A 163 12.42 -14.04 11.78
N ILE A 164 11.61 -14.96 12.33
CA ILE A 164 10.85 -15.92 11.52
C ILE A 164 9.84 -15.18 10.63
N GLY A 165 9.15 -14.16 11.14
CA GLY A 165 8.23 -13.33 10.37
C GLY A 165 8.91 -12.60 9.21
N PHE A 166 10.06 -11.98 9.45
CA PHE A 166 10.88 -11.37 8.40
C PHE A 166 11.28 -12.37 7.32
N VAL A 167 11.85 -13.51 7.74
CA VAL A 167 12.27 -14.56 6.81
C VAL A 167 11.08 -15.12 6.02
N PHE A 168 9.93 -15.28 6.67
CA PHE A 168 8.70 -15.74 6.03
C PHE A 168 8.32 -14.83 4.86
N ILE A 169 8.25 -13.50 5.08
CA ILE A 169 7.91 -12.56 4.00
C ILE A 169 8.96 -12.54 2.89
N ILE A 170 10.26 -12.59 3.23
CA ILE A 170 11.33 -12.67 2.22
C ILE A 170 11.20 -13.95 1.37
N VAL A 171 10.90 -15.09 1.99
CA VAL A 171 10.78 -16.38 1.31
C VAL A 171 9.53 -16.42 0.43
N THR A 172 8.39 -15.93 0.93
CA THR A 172 7.16 -15.85 0.15
C THR A 172 7.33 -14.86 -1.02
N GLY A 173 7.92 -13.69 -0.81
CA GLY A 173 8.26 -12.74 -1.86
C GLY A 173 9.14 -13.34 -2.95
N LYS A 174 10.25 -14.01 -2.58
CA LYS A 174 11.12 -14.71 -3.54
C LYS A 174 10.40 -15.83 -4.29
N PHE A 175 9.51 -16.55 -3.61
CA PHE A 175 8.69 -17.57 -4.26
C PHE A 175 7.78 -16.94 -5.30
N LEU A 176 7.22 -15.76 -5.01
CA LEU A 176 6.36 -14.98 -5.90
C LEU A 176 7.09 -14.46 -7.14
N ASP A 177 8.25 -13.82 -6.96
CA ASP A 177 9.06 -13.27 -8.07
C ASP A 177 9.37 -14.32 -9.13
N LYS A 178 9.55 -15.58 -8.70
CA LYS A 178 9.80 -16.71 -9.59
C LYS A 178 8.65 -16.95 -10.58
N TYR A 179 7.41 -16.63 -10.20
CA TYR A 179 6.23 -16.75 -11.05
C TYR A 179 5.89 -15.45 -11.80
N GLU A 180 6.39 -14.31 -11.33
CA GLU A 180 6.22 -13.01 -11.98
C GLU A 180 6.90 -12.96 -13.36
N HIS A 181 8.04 -13.65 -13.51
CA HIS A 181 8.79 -13.70 -14.77
C HIS A 181 8.21 -14.65 -15.84
N LEU A 182 7.02 -15.23 -15.64
CA LEU A 182 6.30 -15.96 -16.70
C LEU A 182 5.88 -14.97 -17.81
N LYS A 183 6.78 -14.82 -18.80
CA LYS A 183 6.59 -14.05 -20.03
C LYS A 183 5.42 -14.59 -20.84
N VAL A 184 4.19 -14.18 -20.52
CA VAL A 184 3.07 -14.25 -21.47
C VAL A 184 3.22 -13.08 -22.46
N PRO A 185 3.36 -13.33 -23.77
CA PRO A 185 3.64 -12.30 -24.76
C PRO A 185 2.33 -11.60 -25.19
N SER A 186 2.01 -10.43 -24.63
CA SER A 186 1.10 -9.47 -25.28
C SER A 186 1.11 -8.11 -24.58
N LYS A 187 1.15 -7.03 -25.35
CA LYS A 187 1.02 -5.64 -24.87
C LYS A 187 -0.38 -5.30 -24.34
N SER A 188 -1.42 -6.10 -24.64
CA SER A 188 -2.77 -5.95 -24.08
C SER A 188 -2.92 -6.56 -22.67
N ASN A 189 -1.95 -7.38 -22.23
CA ASN A 189 -1.98 -8.12 -20.96
C ASN A 189 -1.18 -7.45 -19.83
N LEU A 190 -0.47 -6.35 -20.07
CA LEU A 190 0.45 -5.79 -19.07
C LEU A 190 -0.29 -5.15 -17.89
N GLN A 191 -1.39 -4.43 -18.16
CA GLN A 191 -2.23 -3.85 -17.11
C GLN A 191 -2.98 -4.94 -16.32
N SER A 192 -3.49 -5.98 -17.00
CA SER A 192 -4.12 -7.12 -16.34
C SER A 192 -3.16 -7.94 -15.49
N LYS A 193 -1.88 -8.05 -15.91
CA LYS A 193 -0.82 -8.66 -15.10
C LYS A 193 -0.47 -7.84 -13.87
N LYS A 194 -0.29 -6.52 -14.02
CA LYS A 194 -0.02 -5.63 -12.89
C LYS A 194 -1.16 -5.71 -11.87
N LEU A 195 -2.41 -5.71 -12.35
CA LEU A 195 -3.58 -5.90 -11.49
C LEU A 195 -3.57 -7.26 -10.79
N PHE A 196 -3.33 -8.36 -11.51
CA PHE A 196 -3.28 -9.71 -10.93
C PHE A 196 -2.18 -9.84 -9.87
N LEU A 197 -0.98 -9.34 -10.15
CA LEU A 197 0.15 -9.40 -9.23
C LEU A 197 -0.14 -8.59 -7.95
N ILE A 198 -0.65 -7.37 -8.10
CA ILE A 198 -1.01 -6.53 -6.95
C ILE A 198 -2.09 -7.23 -6.13
N VAL A 199 -3.20 -7.67 -6.74
CA VAL A 199 -4.26 -8.42 -6.05
C VAL A 199 -3.68 -9.62 -5.30
N PHE A 200 -2.79 -10.39 -5.93
CA PHE A 200 -2.19 -11.57 -5.30
C PHE A 200 -1.26 -11.22 -4.12
N VAL A 201 -0.39 -10.23 -4.28
CA VAL A 201 0.51 -9.75 -3.22
C VAL A 201 -0.30 -9.22 -2.05
N MET A 202 -1.31 -8.38 -2.31
CA MET A 202 -2.20 -7.85 -1.27
C MET A 202 -2.96 -8.98 -0.57
N THR A 203 -3.39 -10.03 -1.27
CA THR A 203 -4.00 -11.21 -0.63
C THR A 203 -3.05 -11.91 0.34
N LEU A 204 -1.76 -12.02 0.02
CA LEU A 204 -0.78 -12.57 0.97
C LEU A 204 -0.54 -11.65 2.17
N HIS A 205 -0.64 -10.34 1.98
CA HIS A 205 -0.57 -9.38 3.08
C HIS A 205 -1.75 -9.58 4.04
N SER A 206 -2.96 -9.62 3.50
CA SER A 206 -4.18 -9.86 4.28
C SER A 206 -4.17 -11.21 4.99
N PHE A 207 -3.47 -12.22 4.45
CA PHE A 207 -3.27 -13.49 5.14
C PHE A 207 -2.45 -13.30 6.43
N ALA A 208 -1.32 -12.60 6.35
CA ALA A 208 -0.48 -12.31 7.51
C ALA A 208 -1.21 -11.45 8.55
N GLU A 209 -2.01 -10.48 8.10
CA GLU A 209 -2.86 -9.67 8.98
C GLU A 209 -3.94 -10.50 9.66
N GLY A 210 -4.58 -11.43 8.95
CA GLY A 210 -5.52 -12.38 9.54
C GLY A 210 -4.89 -13.22 10.65
N VAL A 211 -3.65 -13.70 10.44
CA VAL A 211 -2.88 -14.36 11.49
C VAL A 211 -2.62 -13.41 12.66
N GLY A 212 -2.23 -12.17 12.40
CA GLY A 212 -2.01 -11.13 13.40
C GLY A 212 -3.25 -10.86 14.26
N ILE A 213 -4.44 -10.74 13.64
CA ILE A 213 -5.73 -10.61 14.33
C ILE A 213 -5.91 -11.81 15.27
N GLY A 214 -5.88 -13.03 14.75
CA GLY A 214 -6.12 -14.22 15.58
C GLY A 214 -5.13 -14.39 16.74
N VAL A 215 -3.84 -14.23 16.47
CA VAL A 215 -2.78 -14.35 17.49
C VAL A 215 -2.92 -13.29 18.58
N SER A 216 -3.34 -12.08 18.22
CA SER A 216 -3.53 -10.96 19.16
C SER A 216 -4.68 -11.18 20.15
N PHE A 217 -5.61 -12.10 19.87
CA PHE A 217 -6.66 -12.49 20.81
C PHE A 217 -6.23 -13.59 21.79
N GLY A 218 -5.02 -14.12 21.67
CA GLY A 218 -4.51 -15.19 22.52
C GLY A 218 -3.98 -14.71 23.88
N GLY A 219 -4.14 -15.55 24.90
CA GLY A 219 -3.59 -15.34 26.23
C GLY A 219 -4.40 -14.39 27.12
N PRO A 220 -3.91 -14.10 28.34
CA PRO A 220 -4.68 -13.39 29.36
C PRO A 220 -5.13 -11.98 28.96
N HIS A 221 -4.29 -11.25 28.22
CA HIS A 221 -4.58 -9.90 27.72
C HIS A 221 -5.25 -9.90 26.33
N GLY A 222 -5.45 -11.08 25.75
CA GLY A 222 -5.93 -11.29 24.39
C GLY A 222 -7.21 -10.52 24.02
N PRO A 223 -8.28 -10.52 24.84
CA PRO A 223 -9.50 -9.78 24.50
C PRO A 223 -9.28 -8.28 24.32
N THR A 224 -8.45 -7.64 25.15
CA THR A 224 -8.15 -6.21 25.01
C THR A 224 -7.20 -5.97 23.85
N LEU A 225 -6.12 -6.77 23.78
CA LEU A 225 -5.11 -6.74 22.73
C LEU A 225 -5.70 -6.87 21.33
N GLY A 226 -6.47 -7.94 21.14
CA GLY A 226 -7.07 -8.28 19.87
C GLY A 226 -8.05 -7.22 19.36
N LYS A 227 -8.86 -6.63 20.25
CA LYS A 227 -9.77 -5.53 19.86
C LYS A 227 -9.00 -4.33 19.33
N TYR A 228 -7.98 -3.84 20.04
CA TYR A 228 -7.29 -2.63 19.59
C TYR A 228 -6.44 -2.90 18.34
N ILE A 229 -5.78 -4.07 18.23
CA ILE A 229 -5.03 -4.45 17.03
C ILE A 229 -5.97 -4.53 15.83
N SER A 230 -7.15 -5.12 16.01
CA SER A 230 -8.14 -5.24 14.94
C SER A 230 -8.74 -3.90 14.53
N VAL A 231 -9.01 -2.99 15.46
CA VAL A 231 -9.44 -1.62 15.12
C VAL A 231 -8.34 -0.87 14.39
N SER A 232 -7.08 -1.01 14.85
CA SER A 232 -5.90 -0.43 14.19
C SER A 232 -5.77 -0.93 12.75
N LEU A 233 -5.91 -2.24 12.53
CA LEU A 233 -5.90 -2.84 11.19
C LEU A 233 -7.10 -2.37 10.36
N ALA A 234 -8.29 -2.28 10.93
CA ALA A 234 -9.48 -1.82 10.20
C ALA A 234 -9.28 -0.39 9.67
N VAL A 235 -8.60 0.49 10.42
CA VAL A 235 -8.27 1.84 9.96
C VAL A 235 -7.15 1.81 8.90
N HIS A 236 -6.15 0.95 9.06
CA HIS A 236 -5.06 0.73 8.08
C HIS A 236 -5.57 0.23 6.72
N ASN A 237 -6.57 -0.65 6.73
CA ASN A 237 -7.10 -1.29 5.53
C ASN A 237 -7.81 -0.30 4.60
N VAL A 238 -8.24 0.86 5.10
CA VAL A 238 -8.88 1.89 4.25
C VAL A 238 -7.86 2.49 3.24
N PRO A 239 -6.70 3.03 3.68
CA PRO A 239 -5.59 3.38 2.79
C PRO A 239 -5.12 2.25 1.87
N GLU A 240 -5.10 1.01 2.36
CA GLU A 240 -4.70 -0.16 1.58
C GLU A 240 -5.71 -0.45 0.45
N GLY A 241 -7.00 -0.45 0.78
CA GLY A 241 -8.07 -0.60 -0.19
C GLY A 241 -8.10 0.52 -1.22
N LEU A 242 -7.70 1.74 -0.84
CA LEU A 242 -7.52 2.85 -1.76
C LEU A 242 -6.40 2.56 -2.76
N ALA A 243 -5.30 1.94 -2.32
CA ALA A 243 -4.19 1.57 -3.21
C ALA A 243 -4.63 0.55 -4.27
N VAL A 244 -5.35 -0.50 -3.86
CA VAL A 244 -5.95 -1.48 -4.77
C VAL A 244 -6.94 -0.80 -5.72
N ALA A 245 -7.81 0.05 -5.18
CA ALA A 245 -8.84 0.73 -5.95
C ALA A 245 -8.25 1.64 -7.04
N ILE A 246 -7.18 2.40 -6.73
CA ILE A 246 -6.50 3.29 -7.69
C ILE A 246 -5.93 2.49 -8.87
N VAL A 247 -5.37 1.31 -8.64
CA VAL A 247 -4.83 0.45 -9.71
C VAL A 247 -5.95 -0.11 -10.60
N MET A 248 -7.13 -0.31 -10.03
CA MET A 248 -8.33 -0.72 -10.77
C MET A 248 -9.01 0.42 -11.53
N LEU A 249 -8.69 1.68 -11.21
CA LEU A 249 -9.18 2.83 -11.95
C LEU A 249 -8.67 2.82 -13.39
N GLY A 250 -9.56 3.13 -14.33
CA GLY A 250 -9.26 3.09 -15.77
C GLY A 250 -9.57 1.74 -16.44
N GLN A 251 -10.01 0.74 -15.67
CA GLN A 251 -10.64 -0.48 -16.20
C GLN A 251 -12.17 -0.31 -16.28
N ASP A 252 -12.85 -1.22 -16.98
CA ASP A 252 -14.31 -1.20 -17.19
C ASP A 252 -15.13 -1.68 -15.95
N PHE A 253 -14.65 -1.42 -14.73
CA PHE A 253 -15.34 -1.76 -13.48
C PHE A 253 -16.20 -0.59 -12.96
N THR A 254 -17.32 -0.94 -12.32
CA THR A 254 -18.11 -0.03 -11.50
C THR A 254 -17.47 0.18 -10.12
N LEU A 255 -17.83 1.26 -9.41
CA LEU A 255 -17.32 1.51 -8.06
C LEU A 255 -17.64 0.38 -7.07
N LEU A 256 -18.82 -0.23 -7.19
CA LEU A 256 -19.20 -1.39 -6.36
C LEU A 256 -18.33 -2.60 -6.67
N GLU A 257 -18.04 -2.86 -7.95
CA GLU A 257 -17.14 -3.96 -8.33
C GLU A 257 -15.73 -3.72 -7.79
N ILE A 258 -15.21 -2.49 -7.86
CA ILE A 258 -13.91 -2.15 -7.28
C ILE A 258 -13.92 -2.38 -5.76
N ALA A 259 -14.95 -1.92 -5.04
CA ALA A 259 -15.07 -2.13 -3.61
C ALA A 259 -15.10 -3.62 -3.24
N LEU A 260 -15.85 -4.42 -4.01
CA LEU A 260 -15.90 -5.87 -3.83
C LEU A 260 -14.54 -6.53 -4.11
N TRP A 261 -13.80 -6.08 -5.13
CA TRP A 261 -12.44 -6.58 -5.38
C TRP A 261 -11.48 -6.23 -4.24
N CYS A 262 -11.58 -5.04 -3.65
CA CYS A 262 -10.82 -4.68 -2.44
C CYS A 262 -11.20 -5.55 -1.23
N ILE A 263 -12.47 -5.95 -1.07
CA ILE A 263 -12.87 -6.89 -0.02
C ILE A 263 -12.32 -8.29 -0.32
N MET A 264 -12.35 -8.71 -1.59
CA MET A 264 -11.84 -10.01 -2.02
C MET A 264 -10.34 -10.17 -1.80
N THR A 265 -9.54 -9.10 -1.96
CA THR A 265 -8.11 -9.14 -1.60
C THR A 265 -7.92 -9.44 -0.11
N SER A 266 -8.81 -8.91 0.74
CA SER A 266 -8.73 -9.03 2.21
C SER A 266 -9.49 -10.20 2.83
N LEU A 267 -10.11 -11.05 2.01
CA LEU A 267 -10.75 -12.28 2.47
C LEU A 267 -9.90 -13.22 3.33
N PRO A 268 -8.57 -13.30 3.15
CA PRO A 268 -7.73 -14.08 4.06
C PRO A 268 -7.81 -13.64 5.52
N GLN A 269 -8.13 -12.38 5.83
CA GLN A 269 -8.24 -11.89 7.21
C GLN A 269 -9.27 -12.69 8.04
N PRO A 270 -10.57 -12.76 7.67
CA PRO A 270 -11.55 -13.55 8.40
C PRO A 270 -11.31 -15.07 8.28
N LEU A 271 -10.70 -15.53 7.19
CA LEU A 271 -10.34 -16.94 7.02
C LEU A 271 -9.25 -17.40 8.00
N MET A 272 -8.29 -16.53 8.31
CA MET A 272 -7.14 -16.87 9.13
C MET A 272 -7.27 -16.47 10.60
N ALA A 273 -8.10 -15.48 10.92
CA ALA A 273 -8.26 -14.99 12.29
C ALA A 273 -8.68 -16.09 13.28
N VAL A 274 -9.77 -16.80 13.00
CA VAL A 274 -10.26 -17.86 13.91
C VAL A 274 -9.28 -19.03 14.03
N PRO A 275 -8.76 -19.63 12.93
CA PRO A 275 -7.77 -20.71 13.04
C PRO A 275 -6.51 -20.29 13.79
N SER A 276 -6.04 -19.05 13.61
CA SER A 276 -4.82 -18.57 14.27
C SER A 276 -5.03 -18.35 15.77
N TYR A 277 -6.20 -17.85 16.17
CA TYR A 277 -6.60 -17.76 17.57
C TYR A 277 -6.67 -19.15 18.22
N LEU A 278 -7.36 -20.11 17.59
CA LEU A 278 -7.47 -21.48 18.12
C LEU A 278 -6.10 -22.15 18.24
N PHE A 279 -5.22 -21.94 17.26
CA PHE A 279 -3.86 -22.44 17.29
C PHE A 279 -3.08 -21.85 18.47
N ILE A 280 -3.11 -20.53 18.66
CA ILE A 280 -2.30 -19.90 19.71
C ILE A 280 -2.82 -20.20 21.12
N GLU A 281 -4.14 -20.30 21.31
CA GLU A 281 -4.74 -20.73 22.58
C GLU A 281 -4.38 -22.17 22.93
N THR A 282 -4.28 -23.05 21.94
CA THR A 282 -3.83 -24.43 22.17
C THR A 282 -2.36 -24.49 22.60
N PHE A 283 -1.55 -23.54 22.17
CA PHE A 283 -0.10 -23.51 22.42
C PHE A 283 0.35 -22.18 23.04
N LEU A 284 -0.25 -21.76 24.15
CA LEU A 284 0.13 -20.51 24.85
C LEU A 284 1.64 -20.34 25.12
N PRO A 285 2.45 -21.39 25.40
CA PRO A 285 3.90 -21.22 25.57
C PRO A 285 4.65 -20.63 24.36
N ILE A 286 4.07 -20.76 23.15
CA ILE A 286 4.61 -20.17 21.90
C ILE A 286 3.94 -18.84 21.53
N LEU A 287 3.00 -18.32 22.33
CA LEU A 287 2.39 -17.01 22.13
C LEU A 287 3.42 -15.90 21.85
N PRO A 288 4.57 -15.79 22.57
CA PRO A 288 5.53 -14.72 22.31
C PRO A 288 6.17 -14.84 20.92
N ILE A 289 6.38 -16.07 20.44
CA ILE A 289 6.87 -16.36 19.08
C ILE A 289 5.80 -15.99 18.05
N GLY A 290 4.53 -16.33 18.31
CA GLY A 290 3.42 -15.97 17.43
C GLY A 290 3.23 -14.46 17.28
N LEU A 291 3.23 -13.73 18.40
CA LEU A 291 3.13 -12.27 18.42
C LEU A 291 4.34 -11.62 17.74
N GLY A 292 5.54 -12.13 18.01
CA GLY A 292 6.76 -11.71 17.32
C GLY A 292 6.70 -11.99 15.81
N PHE A 293 6.21 -13.15 15.41
CA PHE A 293 6.04 -13.52 14.00
C PHE A 293 5.12 -12.56 13.25
N ALA A 294 3.94 -12.29 13.81
CA ALA A 294 3.00 -11.33 13.24
C ALA A 294 3.59 -9.91 13.19
N GLY A 295 4.18 -9.43 14.30
CA GLY A 295 4.79 -8.11 14.36
C GLY A 295 6.00 -7.95 13.42
N GLY A 296 6.82 -8.99 13.29
CA GLY A 296 7.96 -8.99 12.36
C GLY A 296 7.52 -8.99 10.90
N ALA A 297 6.55 -9.82 10.53
CA ALA A 297 6.01 -9.84 9.18
C ALA A 297 5.41 -8.48 8.78
N MET A 298 4.60 -7.88 9.65
CA MET A 298 4.00 -6.56 9.44
C MET A 298 5.07 -5.44 9.36
N ALA A 299 6.10 -5.49 10.21
CA ALA A 299 7.18 -4.51 10.17
C ALA A 299 8.00 -4.58 8.88
N TYR A 300 8.27 -5.79 8.37
CA TYR A 300 8.95 -5.96 7.08
C TYR A 300 8.15 -5.31 5.96
N VAL A 301 6.86 -5.64 5.86
CA VAL A 301 5.94 -5.08 4.86
C VAL A 301 5.88 -3.55 4.96
N ALA A 302 5.71 -3.01 6.17
CA ALA A 302 5.60 -1.57 6.37
C ALA A 302 6.84 -0.81 5.85
N VAL A 303 8.03 -1.33 6.12
CA VAL A 303 9.30 -0.65 5.80
C VAL A 303 9.77 -0.93 4.38
N PHE A 304 9.77 -2.19 3.96
CA PHE A 304 10.39 -2.60 2.70
C PHE A 304 9.40 -2.66 1.55
N GLU A 305 8.10 -2.64 1.79
CA GLU A 305 7.11 -2.66 0.72
C GLU A 305 6.38 -1.32 0.68
N LEU A 306 5.62 -0.99 1.73
CA LEU A 306 4.77 0.21 1.74
C LEU A 306 5.57 1.51 1.72
N ALA A 307 6.60 1.65 2.56
CA ALA A 307 7.40 2.88 2.59
C ALA A 307 8.28 3.05 1.32
N LEU A 308 8.74 1.95 0.73
CA LEU A 308 9.49 2.02 -0.54
C LEU A 308 8.57 2.36 -1.72
N GLU A 309 7.41 1.71 -1.85
CA GLU A 309 6.41 2.05 -2.87
C GLU A 309 5.92 3.50 -2.71
N ALA A 310 5.72 3.96 -1.47
CA ALA A 310 5.38 5.34 -1.18
C ALA A 310 6.45 6.31 -1.71
N TYR A 311 7.73 5.96 -1.57
CA TYR A 311 8.83 6.75 -2.11
C TYR A 311 8.86 6.73 -3.64
N GLU A 312 8.58 5.60 -4.28
CA GLU A 312 8.51 5.53 -5.75
C GLU A 312 7.46 6.48 -6.34
N GLU A 313 6.31 6.61 -5.67
CA GLU A 313 5.21 7.46 -6.14
C GLU A 313 5.34 8.94 -5.72
N VAL A 314 5.94 9.23 -4.55
CA VAL A 314 6.08 10.59 -3.99
C VAL A 314 7.43 11.25 -4.36
N GLN A 315 8.48 10.45 -4.58
CA GLN A 315 9.85 10.89 -4.87
C GLN A 315 10.46 11.81 -3.78
N SER A 316 9.99 11.71 -2.53
CA SER A 316 10.49 12.50 -1.39
C SER A 316 10.44 11.71 -0.08
N TRP A 317 11.61 11.31 0.42
CA TRP A 317 11.73 10.64 1.72
C TRP A 317 11.24 11.49 2.88
N LEU A 318 11.40 12.82 2.82
CA LEU A 318 10.90 13.70 3.87
C LEU A 318 9.38 13.64 3.97
N ALA A 319 8.69 13.62 2.83
CA ALA A 319 7.22 13.50 2.81
C ALA A 319 6.78 12.11 3.31
N VAL A 320 7.38 11.04 2.80
CA VAL A 320 7.05 9.66 3.20
C VAL A 320 7.28 9.45 4.70
N LEU A 321 8.46 9.82 5.23
CA LEU A 321 8.78 9.61 6.63
C LEU A 321 7.97 10.52 7.57
N SER A 322 7.67 11.76 7.18
CA SER A 322 6.85 12.64 8.03
C SER A 322 5.40 12.17 8.10
N VAL A 323 4.82 11.76 6.98
CA VAL A 323 3.45 11.23 6.93
C VAL A 323 3.36 9.87 7.63
N GLY A 324 4.33 8.99 7.41
CA GLY A 324 4.44 7.72 8.10
C GLY A 324 4.62 7.88 9.61
N ALA A 325 5.53 8.75 10.05
CA ALA A 325 5.72 9.01 11.48
C ALA A 325 4.46 9.62 12.12
N MET A 326 3.83 10.61 11.48
CA MET A 326 2.62 11.24 12.02
C MET A 326 1.46 10.25 12.11
N SER A 327 1.21 9.46 11.06
CA SER A 327 0.16 8.44 11.07
C SER A 327 0.44 7.33 12.10
N GLY A 328 1.70 6.90 12.25
CA GLY A 328 2.09 5.95 13.28
C GLY A 328 1.88 6.48 14.69
N LEU A 329 2.24 7.75 14.96
CA LEU A 329 2.00 8.39 16.25
C LEU A 329 0.50 8.57 16.54
N CYS A 330 -0.29 8.98 15.54
CA CYS A 330 -1.73 9.06 15.67
C CYS A 330 -2.33 7.69 15.98
N MET A 331 -1.89 6.63 15.28
CA MET A 331 -2.33 5.28 15.54
C MET A 331 -1.95 4.85 16.96
N ARG A 332 -0.74 5.14 17.40
CA ARG A 332 -0.29 4.80 18.75
C ARG A 332 -1.13 5.49 19.83
N ALA A 333 -1.45 6.77 19.64
CA ALA A 333 -2.32 7.51 20.55
C ALA A 333 -3.73 6.92 20.61
N VAL A 334 -4.28 6.46 19.48
CA VAL A 334 -5.56 5.75 19.44
C VAL A 334 -5.47 4.41 20.18
N GLN A 335 -4.39 3.65 19.97
CA GLN A 335 -4.17 2.36 20.66
C GLN A 335 -4.06 2.55 22.17
N GLU A 336 -3.36 3.59 22.65
CA GLU A 336 -3.28 3.91 24.08
C GLU A 336 -4.63 4.33 24.66
N PHE A 337 -5.38 5.18 23.95
CA PHE A 337 -6.73 5.57 24.37
C PHE A 337 -7.71 4.38 24.45
N LEU A 338 -7.52 3.34 23.62
CA LEU A 338 -8.35 2.14 23.62
C LEU A 338 -7.87 1.06 24.61
N HIS A 339 -6.64 1.19 25.11
CA HIS A 339 -6.06 0.25 26.08
C HIS A 339 -6.48 0.58 27.52
N ASP A 340 -6.76 1.85 27.82
CA ASP A 340 -7.27 2.36 29.11
C ASP A 340 -8.80 2.24 29.25
#